data_AF-A0A7Y7M082-F1
#
_entry.id   AF-A0A7Y7M082-F1
#
_cell.length_a   1.000
_cell.length_b   1.000
_cell.length_c   1.000
_cell.angle_alpha   90.00
_cell.angle_beta   90.00
_cell.angle_gamma   90.00
#
_symmetry.space_group_name_H-M   'P 1'
#
loop_
_entity.id
_entity.type
_entity.pdbx_description
1 polymer ?
#
loop_
_entity_poly.entity_id
_entity_poly.type
_entity_poly.pdbx_seq_one_letter_code
_entity_poly.pdbx_strand_id
1 'polypeptide(L)'
;MTELATAARRTELDHATEDLRELCEEVAVPMQAQQYIAYFCGAGGQSPSDKALRRRAFYAGIDRFQRAVEAVGDLEAAGYAPREAASIEKESARFARLRREISAAAGD
;
A
#
# COMPACT_ATOMS: atom_id res chain seq x y z
N MET A 1 -28.46 2.23 -10.96
CA MET A 1 -27.77 1.15 -10.21
C MET A 1 -26.29 1.52 -9.99
N THR A 2 -25.96 2.83 -9.90
CA THR A 2 -24.65 3.34 -10.34
C THR A 2 -23.91 4.19 -9.29
N GLU A 3 -24.63 4.91 -8.41
CA GLU A 3 -23.98 5.70 -7.34
C GLU A 3 -23.56 4.87 -6.11
N LEU A 4 -24.42 3.97 -5.62
CA LEU A 4 -24.11 3.14 -4.45
C LEU A 4 -22.88 2.24 -4.66
N ALA A 5 -22.73 1.69 -5.87
CA ALA A 5 -21.57 0.89 -6.24
C ALA A 5 -20.28 1.73 -6.31
N THR A 6 -20.40 2.98 -6.78
CA THR A 6 -19.27 3.92 -6.85
C THR A 6 -18.84 4.35 -5.46
N ALA A 7 -19.79 4.70 -4.58
CA ALA A 7 -19.51 5.03 -3.18
C ALA A 7 -18.82 3.87 -2.44
N ALA A 8 -19.30 2.64 -2.62
CA ALA A 8 -18.69 1.46 -1.99
C ALA A 8 -17.24 1.22 -2.46
N ARG A 9 -16.93 1.44 -3.75
CA ARG A 9 -15.56 1.31 -4.28
C ARG A 9 -14.62 2.36 -3.74
N ARG A 10 -15.10 3.60 -3.58
CA ARG A 10 -14.33 4.67 -2.94
C ARG A 10 -14.02 4.35 -1.49
N THR A 11 -15.03 3.96 -0.71
CA THR A 11 -14.83 3.55 0.68
C THR A 11 -13.84 2.41 0.80
N GLU A 12 -13.86 1.44 -0.12
CA GLU A 12 -12.87 0.36 -0.15
C GLU A 12 -11.45 0.86 -0.47
N LEU A 13 -11.29 1.81 -1.39
CA LEU A 13 -10.00 2.43 -1.66
C LEU A 13 -9.47 3.21 -0.46
N ASP A 14 -10.35 3.94 0.23
CA ASP A 14 -9.99 4.71 1.42
C ASP A 14 -9.53 3.78 2.55
N HIS A 15 -10.29 2.71 2.85
CA HIS A 15 -9.90 1.70 3.83
C HIS A 15 -8.59 0.98 3.44
N ALA A 16 -8.43 0.57 2.19
CA ALA A 16 -7.20 -0.09 1.73
C ALA A 16 -5.98 0.83 1.86
N THR A 17 -6.17 2.15 1.71
CA THR A 17 -5.12 3.15 1.92
C THR A 17 -4.76 3.29 3.40
N GLU A 18 -5.75 3.34 4.28
CA GLU A 18 -5.55 3.40 5.73
C GLU A 18 -4.83 2.15 6.26
N ASP A 19 -5.30 0.95 5.89
CA ASP A 19 -4.70 -0.32 6.27
C ASP A 19 -3.21 -0.40 5.85
N LEU A 20 -2.88 0.09 4.64
CA LEU A 20 -1.50 0.14 4.17
C LEU A 20 -0.62 1.10 4.98
N ARG A 21 -1.19 2.23 5.41
CA ARG A 21 -0.46 3.22 6.22
C ARG A 21 -0.19 2.69 7.61
N GLU A 22 -1.15 2.00 8.22
CA GLU A 22 -0.99 1.33 9.52
C GLU A 22 0.16 0.31 9.48
N LEU A 23 0.22 -0.52 8.42
CA LEU A 23 1.33 -1.46 8.22
C LEU A 23 2.71 -0.79 8.11
N CYS A 24 2.76 0.51 7.84
CA CYS A 24 3.97 1.30 7.68
C CYS A 24 4.23 2.29 8.83
N GLU A 25 3.44 2.30 9.90
CA GLU A 25 3.52 3.33 10.94
C GLU A 25 4.88 3.37 11.65
N GLU A 26 5.47 2.20 11.89
CA GLU A 26 6.78 2.03 12.54
C GLU A 26 7.96 2.19 11.57
N VAL A 27 7.71 2.52 10.30
CA VAL A 27 8.79 2.79 9.33
C VAL A 27 9.41 4.15 9.65
N ALA A 28 10.70 4.14 9.98
CA ALA A 28 11.43 5.38 10.29
C ALA A 28 11.38 6.42 9.15
N VAL A 29 11.38 7.70 9.52
CA VAL A 29 11.59 8.80 8.58
C VAL A 29 13.02 8.73 7.98
N PRO A 30 13.23 9.09 6.70
CA PRO A 30 12.29 9.76 5.77
C PRO A 30 11.35 8.82 4.98
N MET A 31 11.12 7.58 5.42
CA MET A 31 10.23 6.61 4.75
C MET A 31 10.60 6.38 3.27
N GLN A 32 11.90 6.23 3.00
CA GLN A 32 12.40 5.81 1.70
C GLN A 32 12.67 4.31 1.70
N ALA A 33 12.97 3.77 0.52
CA ALA A 33 13.24 2.34 0.31
C ALA A 33 14.09 1.71 1.42
N GLN A 34 15.16 2.38 1.84
CA GLN A 34 16.07 1.88 2.87
C GLN A 34 15.39 1.67 4.23
N GLN A 35 14.51 2.59 4.67
CA GLN A 35 13.80 2.46 5.95
C GLN A 35 12.75 1.35 5.89
N TYR A 36 12.09 1.19 4.74
CA TYR A 36 11.19 0.06 4.52
C TYR A 36 11.96 -1.27 4.58
N ILE A 37 13.06 -1.39 3.84
CA ILE A 37 13.89 -2.61 3.86
C ILE A 37 14.39 -2.90 5.28
N ALA A 38 14.85 -1.89 6.02
CA ALA A 38 15.28 -2.07 7.40
C ALA A 38 14.15 -2.58 8.31
N TYR A 39 12.94 -2.04 8.16
CA TYR A 39 11.77 -2.43 8.96
C TYR A 39 11.22 -3.82 8.61
N PHE A 40 11.14 -4.16 7.32
CA PHE A 40 10.55 -5.40 6.83
C PHE A 40 11.55 -6.58 6.78
N CYS A 41 12.85 -6.29 6.62
CA CYS A 41 13.89 -7.31 6.40
C CYS A 41 15.03 -7.27 7.43
N GLY A 42 15.25 -6.15 8.13
CA GLY A 42 16.44 -5.93 8.96
C GLY A 42 16.58 -6.88 10.17
N ALA A 43 17.77 -6.91 10.76
CA ALA A 43 18.16 -7.82 11.85
C ALA A 43 17.63 -7.44 13.25
N GLY A 44 16.52 -6.68 13.34
CA GLY A 44 15.89 -6.33 14.62
C GLY A 44 15.41 -7.57 15.41
N GLY A 45 15.05 -7.37 16.68
CA GLY A 45 14.74 -8.42 17.66
C GLY A 45 13.51 -9.29 17.40
N GLN A 46 12.92 -9.22 16.21
CA GLN A 46 11.82 -10.07 15.77
C GLN A 46 12.36 -11.34 15.11
N SER A 47 11.60 -12.44 15.23
CA SER A 47 11.97 -13.70 14.60
C SER A 47 11.88 -13.60 13.07
N PRO A 48 12.59 -14.45 12.32
CA PRO A 48 12.44 -14.53 10.85
C PRO A 48 11.00 -14.76 10.40
N SER A 49 10.24 -15.57 11.15
CA SER A 49 8.83 -15.88 10.87
C SER A 49 7.92 -14.65 11.01
N ASP A 50 8.12 -13.82 12.04
CA ASP A 50 7.35 -12.60 12.24
C ASP A 50 7.59 -11.59 11.11
N LYS A 51 8.85 -11.49 10.64
CA LYS A 51 9.21 -10.65 9.51
C LYS A 51 8.54 -11.13 8.22
N ALA A 52 8.54 -12.44 7.97
CA ALA A 52 7.86 -13.01 6.82
C ALA A 52 6.34 -12.77 6.86
N LEU A 53 5.71 -12.88 8.04
CA LEU A 53 4.30 -12.59 8.24
C LEU A 53 4.00 -11.11 7.96
N ARG A 54 4.82 -10.19 8.49
CA ARG A 54 4.70 -8.75 8.23
C ARG A 54 4.82 -8.45 6.73
N ARG A 55 5.82 -8.99 6.04
CA ARG A 55 5.99 -8.80 4.58
C ARG A 55 4.78 -9.31 3.81
N ARG A 56 4.27 -10.50 4.14
CA ARG A 56 3.05 -11.04 3.51
C ARG A 56 1.84 -10.12 3.72
N ALA A 57 1.65 -9.58 4.93
CA ALA A 57 0.58 -8.63 5.21
C ALA A 57 0.72 -7.36 4.34
N PHE A 58 1.94 -6.83 4.23
CA PHE A 58 2.22 -5.67 3.37
C PHE A 58 1.96 -5.95 1.89
N TYR A 59 2.43 -7.08 1.37
CA TYR A 59 2.18 -7.44 -0.03
C TYR A 59 0.69 -7.63 -0.32
N ALA A 60 -0.06 -8.23 0.60
CA ALA A 60 -1.50 -8.39 0.48
C ALA A 60 -2.23 -7.03 0.54
N GLY A 61 -1.78 -6.12 1.41
CA GLY A 61 -2.29 -4.75 1.48
C GLY A 61 -2.08 -3.99 0.17
N ILE A 62 -0.90 -4.12 -0.45
CA ILE A 62 -0.61 -3.51 -1.76
C ILE A 62 -1.52 -4.08 -2.83
N ASP A 63 -1.69 -5.40 -2.88
CA ASP A 63 -2.57 -6.05 -3.86
C ASP A 63 -4.04 -5.60 -3.68
N ARG A 64 -4.49 -5.44 -2.43
CA ARG A 64 -5.85 -4.93 -2.13
C ARG A 64 -6.01 -3.49 -2.60
N PHE A 65 -5.06 -2.62 -2.27
CA PHE A 65 -5.07 -1.22 -2.69
C PHE A 65 -5.07 -1.08 -4.22
N GLN A 66 -4.21 -1.81 -4.93
CA GLN A 66 -4.15 -1.76 -6.39
C GLN A 66 -5.47 -2.19 -7.03
N ARG A 67 -6.08 -3.27 -6.54
CA ARG A 67 -7.41 -3.69 -7.00
C ARG A 67 -8.49 -2.66 -6.69
N ALA A 68 -8.42 -1.98 -5.56
CA ALA A 68 -9.37 -0.93 -5.20
C ALA A 68 -9.25 0.28 -6.14
N VAL A 69 -8.02 0.71 -6.47
CA VAL A 69 -7.77 1.75 -7.49
C VAL A 69 -8.35 1.33 -8.83
N GLU A 70 -8.06 0.12 -9.30
CA GLU A 70 -8.60 -0.42 -10.56
C GLU A 70 -10.13 -0.52 -10.55
N ALA A 71 -10.73 -0.91 -9.42
CA ALA A 71 -12.18 -1.04 -9.28
C ALA A 71 -12.90 0.31 -9.29
N VAL A 72 -12.29 1.37 -8.74
CA VAL A 72 -12.79 2.74 -8.86
C VAL A 72 -12.74 3.19 -10.33
N GLY A 73 -11.65 2.88 -11.03
CA GLY A 73 -11.45 3.28 -12.42
C GLY A 73 -11.06 4.75 -12.53
N ASP A 74 -11.93 5.58 -13.09
CA ASP A 74 -11.70 7.02 -13.17
C ASP A 74 -11.95 7.68 -11.80
N LEU A 75 -10.85 8.02 -11.11
CA LEU A 75 -10.86 8.61 -9.78
C LEU A 75 -11.58 9.97 -9.76
N GLU A 76 -11.43 10.80 -10.79
CA GLU A 76 -12.09 12.11 -10.84
C GLU A 76 -13.59 11.95 -11.09
N ALA A 77 -13.98 11.04 -11.99
CA ALA A 77 -15.39 10.70 -12.21
C ALA A 77 -16.05 10.04 -10.98
N ALA A 78 -15.26 9.36 -10.14
CA ALA A 78 -15.72 8.86 -8.85
C ALA A 78 -15.87 9.98 -7.81
N GLY A 79 -15.32 11.17 -8.03
CA GLY A 79 -15.44 12.33 -7.17
C GLY A 79 -14.25 12.55 -6.22
N TYR A 80 -13.07 12.06 -6.56
CA TYR A 80 -11.80 12.52 -5.99
C TYR A 80 -11.37 13.82 -6.66
N ALA A 81 -10.77 14.74 -5.91
CA ALA A 81 -10.17 15.93 -6.53
C ALA A 81 -8.98 15.54 -7.41
N PRO A 82 -8.65 16.30 -8.48
CA PRO A 82 -7.52 15.98 -9.37
C PRO A 82 -6.19 15.79 -8.63
N ARG A 83 -5.98 16.57 -7.55
CA ARG A 83 -4.80 16.44 -6.70
C ARG A 83 -4.77 15.12 -5.93
N GLU A 84 -5.93 14.65 -5.46
CA GLU A 84 -6.06 13.38 -4.73
C GLU A 84 -5.85 12.21 -5.69
N ALA A 85 -6.46 12.25 -6.87
CA ALA A 85 -6.26 11.26 -7.93
C ALA A 85 -4.78 11.09 -8.29
N ALA A 86 -4.08 12.21 -8.57
CA ALA A 86 -2.65 12.20 -8.84
C ALA A 86 -1.81 11.67 -7.66
N SER A 87 -2.24 11.92 -6.43
CA SER A 87 -1.58 11.39 -5.23
C SER A 87 -1.74 9.87 -5.13
N ILE A 88 -2.95 9.35 -5.37
CA ILE A 88 -3.27 7.91 -5.35
C ILE A 88 -2.44 7.18 -6.41
N GLU A 89 -2.35 7.71 -7.63
CA GLU A 89 -1.54 7.10 -8.71
C GLU A 89 -0.05 7.06 -8.34
N LYS A 90 0.49 8.16 -7.81
CA LYS A 90 1.88 8.23 -7.34
C LYS A 90 2.14 7.22 -6.22
N GLU A 91 1.19 7.09 -5.29
CA GLU A 91 1.26 6.16 -4.18
C GLU A 91 1.22 4.70 -4.67
N SER A 92 0.37 4.39 -5.65
CA SER A 92 0.34 3.09 -6.34
C SER A 92 1.67 2.72 -6.98
N ALA A 93 2.28 3.64 -7.73
CA ALA A 93 3.59 3.43 -8.34
C ALA A 93 4.70 3.24 -7.28
N ARG A 94 4.64 4.02 -6.19
CA ARG A 94 5.58 3.91 -5.06
C ARG A 94 5.47 2.56 -4.36
N PHE A 95 4.26 2.10 -4.03
CA PHE A 95 4.06 0.81 -3.38
C PHE A 95 4.47 -0.36 -4.28
N ALA A 96 4.17 -0.31 -5.58
CA ALA A 96 4.65 -1.31 -6.52
C ALA A 96 6.18 -1.40 -6.55
N ARG A 97 6.88 -0.25 -6.46
CA ARG A 97 8.35 -0.20 -6.36
C ARG A 97 8.85 -0.77 -5.03
N LEU A 98 8.25 -0.38 -3.90
CA LEU A 98 8.61 -0.87 -2.57
C LEU A 98 8.43 -2.39 -2.44
N ARG A 99 7.34 -2.95 -2.96
CA ARG A 99 7.12 -4.41 -2.99
C ARG A 99 8.31 -5.13 -3.63
N ARG A 100 8.75 -4.67 -4.80
CA ARG A 100 9.88 -5.28 -5.52
C ARG A 100 11.19 -5.18 -4.75
N GLU A 101 11.47 -4.02 -4.16
CA GLU A 101 12.71 -3.80 -3.40
C GLU A 101 12.75 -4.63 -2.12
N ILE A 102 11.64 -4.70 -1.39
CA ILE A 102 11.53 -5.49 -0.16
C ILE A 102 11.61 -6.98 -0.47
N SER A 103 10.91 -7.47 -1.49
CA SER A 103 10.99 -8.89 -1.92
C SER A 103 12.41 -9.26 -2.32
N ALA A 104 13.09 -8.42 -3.12
CA ALA A 104 14.48 -8.64 -3.49
C ALA A 104 15.42 -8.67 -2.27
N ALA A 105 15.23 -7.75 -1.31
CA ALA A 105 16.04 -7.70 -0.10
C ALA A 105 15.75 -8.88 0.87
N ALA A 106 14.53 -9.41 0.85
CA ALA A 106 14.11 -10.56 1.63
C ALA A 106 14.55 -11.90 1.02
N GLY A 107 14.78 -11.92 -0.30
CA GLY A 107 14.94 -13.17 -1.07
C GLY A 107 13.60 -13.91 -1.26
N ASP A 108 12.47 -13.19 -1.21
CA ASP A 108 11.12 -13.71 -1.45
C ASP A 108 10.83 -13.82 -2.96
#